data_AF-L2FN99-F1
#
_entry.id   AF-L2FN99-F1
#
_cell.length_a   1.000
_cell.length_b   1.000
_cell.length_c   1.000
_cell.angle_alpha   90.00
_cell.angle_beta   90.00
_cell.angle_gamma   90.00
#
_symmetry.space_group_name_H-M   'P 1'
#
loop_
_entity.id
_entity.type
_entity.pdbx_description
1 polymer ?
#
loop_
_entity_poly.entity_id
_entity_poly.type
_entity_poly.pdbx_seq_one_letter_code
_entity_poly.pdbx_strand_id
1 'polypeptide(L)'
;LVGMTVNCQPRMHVQSMILATDDVGMGILLDPAFALSASQDDEFGSKDNPVGLSGCYGDWNAAVHAEIGTTGLIMKSGYKVDAMMTAAHTVIGGVEAYCEATQAGDVLFDKEYFGMNVHPYETVFIKANRDVDPWVLDSMTEWHLKMNTRSSDGCGI
;
A
#
# COMPACT_ATOMS: atom_id res chain seq x y z
N LEU A 1 -1.29 2.39 8.69
CA LEU A 1 -1.34 2.93 7.32
C LEU A 1 -1.58 1.78 6.36
N VAL A 2 -2.59 1.88 5.50
CA VAL A 2 -2.89 0.85 4.50
C VAL A 2 -2.73 1.44 3.11
N GLY A 3 -1.96 0.78 2.24
CA GLY A 3 -1.81 1.15 0.83
C GLY A 3 -2.52 0.19 -0.12
N MET A 4 -2.54 0.54 -1.42
CA MET A 4 -3.03 -0.36 -2.46
C MET A 4 -2.10 -1.56 -2.64
N THR A 5 -0.81 -1.28 -2.81
CA THR A 5 0.26 -2.24 -3.09
C THR A 5 1.44 -1.98 -2.16
N VAL A 6 2.31 -2.98 -2.02
CA VAL A 6 3.59 -2.88 -1.31
C VAL A 6 4.72 -3.13 -2.31
N ASN A 7 5.74 -2.30 -2.26
CA ASN A 7 6.99 -2.48 -2.98
C ASN A 7 8.11 -2.71 -1.96
N CYS A 8 8.88 -3.76 -2.16
CA CYS A 8 9.94 -4.18 -1.24
C CYS A 8 11.30 -3.55 -1.56
N GLN A 9 11.41 -2.78 -2.65
CA GLN A 9 12.62 -2.14 -3.15
C GLN A 9 12.47 -0.61 -3.22
N PRO A 10 13.48 0.19 -2.85
CA PRO A 10 14.77 -0.22 -2.28
C PRO A 10 14.64 -0.70 -0.82
N ARG A 11 13.48 -0.47 -0.21
CA ARG A 11 13.07 -0.99 1.10
C ARG A 11 11.55 -1.12 1.12
N MET A 12 11.03 -1.93 2.03
CA MET A 12 9.59 -2.15 2.18
C MET A 12 8.85 -0.81 2.39
N HIS A 13 7.94 -0.51 1.47
CA HIS A 13 7.04 0.63 1.56
C HIS A 13 5.71 0.36 0.85
N VAL A 14 4.64 0.93 1.39
CA VAL A 14 3.33 0.97 0.71
C VAL A 14 3.32 2.10 -0.31
N GLN A 15 2.77 1.83 -1.50
CA GLN A 15 2.79 2.79 -2.60
C GLN A 15 1.66 3.83 -2.52
N SER A 16 1.91 5.04 -3.02
CA SER A 16 1.09 6.24 -2.74
C SER A 16 -0.21 6.40 -3.55
N MET A 17 -0.57 5.44 -4.41
CA MET A 17 -1.77 5.57 -5.27
C MET A 17 -3.05 5.78 -4.46
N ILE A 18 -3.20 5.00 -3.38
CA ILE A 18 -4.27 5.15 -2.38
C ILE A 18 -3.66 4.82 -1.02
N LEU A 19 -3.77 5.75 -0.08
CA LEU A 19 -3.41 5.56 1.32
C LEU A 19 -4.63 5.75 2.22
N ALA A 20 -4.79 4.85 3.19
CA ALA A 20 -5.79 4.96 4.24
C ALA A 20 -5.11 4.95 5.61
N THR A 21 -5.42 5.97 6.43
CA THR A 21 -4.94 6.09 7.80
C THR A 21 -5.90 6.94 8.62
N ASP A 22 -5.81 6.85 9.94
CA ASP A 22 -6.56 7.67 10.89
C ASP A 22 -5.91 9.05 11.14
N ASP A 23 -6.50 9.82 12.05
CA ASP A 23 -6.02 11.13 12.46
C ASP A 23 -4.61 11.09 13.06
N VAL A 24 -4.27 10.04 13.79
CA VAL A 24 -2.92 9.84 14.35
C VAL A 24 -1.89 9.66 13.24
N GLY A 25 -2.17 8.76 12.29
CA GLY A 25 -1.27 8.56 11.14
C GLY A 25 -1.15 9.82 10.28
N MET A 26 -2.24 10.55 10.05
CA MET A 26 -2.18 11.84 9.36
C MET A 26 -1.33 12.85 10.13
N GLY A 27 -1.44 12.89 11.46
CA GLY A 27 -0.60 13.74 12.31
C GLY A 27 0.89 13.44 12.12
N ILE A 28 1.27 12.16 12.08
CA ILE A 28 2.67 11.75 11.85
C ILE A 28 3.14 12.14 10.45
N LEU A 29 2.31 11.90 9.42
CA LEU A 29 2.72 12.12 8.02
C LEU A 29 2.80 13.61 7.65
N LEU A 30 1.98 14.46 8.27
CA LEU A 30 1.92 15.90 8.00
C LEU A 30 2.80 16.75 8.92
N ASP A 31 3.34 16.19 10.01
CA ASP A 31 4.18 16.94 10.94
C ASP A 31 5.64 17.05 10.43
N PRO A 32 6.13 18.27 10.15
CA PRO A 32 7.52 18.48 9.71
C PRO A 32 8.57 17.99 10.71
N ALA A 33 8.24 17.90 12.01
CA ALA A 33 9.16 17.39 13.03
C ALA A 33 9.50 15.91 12.81
N PHE A 34 8.60 15.15 12.18
CA PHE A 34 8.83 13.74 11.86
C PHE A 34 9.52 13.54 10.51
N ALA A 35 9.55 14.53 9.64
CA ALA A 35 9.95 14.37 8.23
C ALA A 35 11.37 13.80 8.02
N LEU A 36 12.29 13.97 8.97
CA LEU A 36 13.65 13.40 8.90
C LEU A 36 13.82 12.14 9.77
N SER A 37 12.84 11.80 10.60
CA SER A 37 12.96 10.71 11.58
C SER A 37 13.08 9.32 10.95
N ALA A 38 12.54 9.15 9.73
CA ALA A 38 12.56 7.90 8.97
C ALA A 38 13.23 8.01 7.58
N SER A 39 13.85 9.16 7.29
CA SER A 39 14.62 9.36 6.06
C SER A 39 15.92 8.55 6.11
N GLN A 40 16.29 7.96 4.97
CA GLN A 40 17.46 7.08 4.80
C GLN A 40 17.99 7.24 3.37
N ASP A 41 19.29 7.08 3.18
CA ASP A 41 19.88 7.14 1.83
C ASP A 41 19.30 6.04 0.93
N ASP A 42 18.82 6.42 -0.25
CA ASP A 42 18.34 5.53 -1.31
C ASP A 42 18.66 6.12 -2.70
N GLU A 43 18.18 5.47 -3.77
CA GLU A 43 18.45 5.93 -5.14
C GLU A 43 17.71 7.24 -5.51
N PHE A 44 16.75 7.67 -4.68
CA PHE A 44 15.88 8.81 -4.92
C PHE A 44 16.19 10.01 -4.01
N GLY A 45 16.86 9.81 -2.88
CA GLY A 45 17.24 10.87 -1.96
C GLY A 45 18.24 10.44 -0.89
N SER A 46 18.61 11.39 -0.02
CA SER A 46 19.47 11.16 1.13
C SER A 46 18.68 11.24 2.44
N LYS A 47 19.29 10.76 3.52
CA LYS A 47 18.79 10.90 4.90
C LYS A 47 18.50 12.35 5.33
N ASP A 48 19.05 13.33 4.61
CA ASP A 48 18.88 14.76 4.87
C ASP A 48 17.68 15.35 4.11
N ASN A 49 17.08 14.57 3.20
CA ASN A 49 15.86 14.94 2.50
C ASN A 49 14.61 14.53 3.32
N PRO A 50 13.60 15.41 3.43
CA PRO A 50 12.39 15.11 4.19
C PRO A 50 11.54 14.05 3.49
N VAL A 51 10.85 13.22 4.29
CA VAL A 51 9.89 12.21 3.82
C VAL A 51 8.50 12.43 4.42
N GLY A 52 7.50 11.70 3.93
CA GLY A 52 6.10 11.84 4.35
C GLY A 52 5.31 12.82 3.48
N LEU A 53 4.34 13.50 4.09
CA LEU A 53 3.38 14.38 3.41
C LEU A 53 3.47 15.85 3.86
N SER A 54 4.47 16.18 4.70
CA SER A 54 4.65 17.51 5.27
C SER A 54 5.32 18.51 4.32
N GLY A 55 6.00 18.03 3.28
CA GLY A 55 6.77 18.85 2.33
C GLY A 55 6.12 18.94 0.94
N CYS A 56 6.53 19.96 0.18
CA CYS A 56 6.33 20.00 -1.26
C CYS A 56 7.61 19.52 -1.96
N TYR A 57 7.52 18.42 -2.70
CA TYR A 57 8.66 17.80 -3.37
C TYR A 57 8.83 18.38 -4.77
N GLY A 58 10.03 18.92 -5.05
CA GLY A 58 10.29 19.73 -6.26
C GLY A 58 10.50 18.92 -7.53
N ASP A 59 10.75 17.61 -7.40
CA ASP A 59 10.97 16.70 -8.52
C ASP A 59 10.47 15.29 -8.19
N TRP A 60 10.49 14.43 -9.22
CA TRP A 60 9.99 13.07 -9.14
C TRP A 60 10.79 12.21 -8.16
N ASN A 61 12.13 12.35 -8.11
CA ASN A 61 12.95 11.58 -7.17
C ASN A 61 12.64 11.97 -5.72
N ALA A 62 12.55 13.26 -5.43
CA ALA A 62 12.17 13.76 -4.12
C ALA A 62 10.78 13.25 -3.69
N ALA A 63 9.83 13.15 -4.63
CA ALA A 63 8.49 12.62 -4.36
C ALA A 63 8.52 11.10 -4.07
N VAL A 64 9.29 10.32 -4.84
CA VAL A 64 9.44 8.87 -4.61
C VAL A 64 10.15 8.59 -3.29
N HIS A 65 11.21 9.33 -2.98
CA HIS A 65 11.90 9.25 -1.69
C HIS A 65 10.94 9.50 -0.52
N ALA A 66 10.08 10.51 -0.66
CA ALA A 66 9.06 10.82 0.34
C ALA A 66 7.99 9.75 0.50
N GLU A 67 7.53 9.15 -0.60
CA GLU A 67 6.63 7.99 -0.59
C GLU A 67 7.25 6.83 0.17
N ILE A 68 8.48 6.44 -0.18
CA ILE A 68 9.19 5.33 0.48
C ILE A 68 9.28 5.58 2.00
N GLY A 69 9.63 6.79 2.39
CA GLY A 69 9.77 7.15 3.80
C GLY A 69 8.45 7.21 4.59
N THR A 70 7.29 7.35 3.93
CA THR A 70 5.96 7.39 4.57
C THR A 70 5.72 6.15 5.42
N THR A 71 6.07 4.97 4.89
CA THR A 71 5.99 3.70 5.61
C THR A 71 6.89 3.69 6.84
N GLY A 72 8.13 4.17 6.67
CA GLY A 72 9.10 4.26 7.76
C GLY A 72 8.64 5.18 8.90
N LEU A 73 7.96 6.29 8.59
CA LEU A 73 7.43 7.22 9.61
C LEU A 73 6.39 6.55 10.50
N ILE A 74 5.49 5.77 9.90
CA ILE A 74 4.44 5.04 10.62
C ILE A 74 5.04 3.93 11.49
N MET A 75 5.95 3.15 10.92
CA MET A 75 6.61 2.04 11.64
C MET A 75 7.50 2.52 12.79
N LYS A 76 8.30 3.57 12.59
CA LYS A 76 9.13 4.16 13.66
C LYS A 76 8.29 4.77 14.79
N SER A 77 7.08 5.21 14.48
CA SER A 77 6.11 5.67 15.46
C SER A 77 5.39 4.52 16.20
N GLY A 78 5.74 3.27 15.92
CA GLY A 78 5.20 2.07 16.59
C GLY A 78 3.90 1.53 15.98
N TYR A 79 3.48 2.04 14.82
CA TYR A 79 2.27 1.61 14.14
C TYR A 79 2.57 0.65 12.99
N LYS A 80 1.56 -0.14 12.62
CA LYS A 80 1.68 -1.12 11.54
C LYS A 80 1.30 -0.53 10.19
N VAL A 81 1.87 -1.16 9.16
CA VAL A 81 1.58 -0.91 7.76
C VAL A 81 1.00 -2.18 7.14
N ASP A 82 0.12 -2.02 6.15
CA ASP A 82 -0.48 -3.14 5.42
C ASP A 82 -0.82 -2.73 3.98
N ALA A 83 -1.11 -3.69 3.11
CA ALA A 83 -1.51 -3.44 1.73
C ALA A 83 -2.80 -4.19 1.38
N MET A 84 -3.63 -3.62 0.51
CA MET A 84 -4.86 -4.28 0.02
C MET A 84 -4.55 -5.41 -0.98
N MET A 85 -3.35 -5.39 -1.58
CA MET A 85 -2.84 -6.40 -2.51
C MET A 85 -2.92 -7.81 -1.90
N THR A 86 -3.65 -8.72 -2.55
CA THR A 86 -3.90 -10.09 -2.10
C THR A 86 -2.61 -10.86 -1.85
N ALA A 87 -1.62 -10.66 -2.72
CA ALA A 87 -0.32 -11.32 -2.62
C ALA A 87 0.38 -11.05 -1.27
N ALA A 88 0.23 -9.85 -0.69
CA ALA A 88 0.80 -9.53 0.63
C ALA A 88 0.20 -10.39 1.76
N HIS A 89 -1.01 -10.91 1.57
CA HIS A 89 -1.71 -11.75 2.55
C HIS A 89 -1.48 -13.25 2.34
N THR A 90 -0.73 -13.66 1.31
CA THR A 90 -0.41 -15.08 1.07
C THR A 90 0.66 -15.61 2.03
N VAL A 91 1.39 -14.72 2.71
CA VAL A 91 2.46 -15.05 3.65
C VAL A 91 2.01 -14.75 5.08
N ILE A 92 2.13 -15.75 5.97
CA ILE A 92 1.86 -15.58 7.40
C ILE A 92 2.92 -14.63 7.97
N GLY A 93 2.48 -13.52 8.56
CA GLY A 93 3.35 -12.46 9.07
C GLY A 93 3.14 -11.11 8.38
N GLY A 94 2.27 -11.03 7.37
CA GLY A 94 1.87 -9.77 6.72
C GLY A 94 2.93 -9.22 5.77
N VAL A 95 2.85 -7.92 5.48
CA VAL A 95 3.70 -7.23 4.49
C VAL A 95 5.20 -7.34 4.76
N GLU A 96 5.63 -7.39 6.03
CA GLU A 96 7.04 -7.58 6.39
C GLU A 96 7.54 -8.95 5.93
N ALA A 97 6.84 -10.01 6.33
CA ALA A 97 7.17 -11.39 5.95
C ALA A 97 7.04 -11.61 4.44
N TYR A 98 6.05 -10.97 3.79
CA TYR A 98 5.93 -10.97 2.34
C TYR A 98 7.17 -10.39 1.66
N CYS A 99 7.65 -9.24 2.13
CA CYS A 99 8.84 -8.62 1.55
C CYS A 99 10.12 -9.41 1.81
N GLU A 100 10.28 -9.99 3.01
CA GLU A 100 11.40 -10.91 3.31
C GLU A 100 11.40 -12.13 2.37
N ALA A 101 10.23 -12.68 2.07
CA ALA A 101 10.10 -13.89 1.24
C ALA A 101 10.25 -13.62 -0.27
N THR A 102 9.77 -12.48 -0.77
CA THR A 102 9.61 -12.24 -2.21
C THR A 102 10.61 -11.26 -2.79
N GLN A 103 11.03 -10.26 -1.99
CA GLN A 103 11.80 -9.10 -2.47
C GLN A 103 11.13 -8.40 -3.68
N ALA A 104 9.80 -8.51 -3.80
CA ALA A 104 9.05 -8.01 -4.95
C ALA A 104 9.25 -6.49 -5.14
N GLY A 105 9.49 -6.08 -6.38
CA GLY A 105 9.62 -4.67 -6.75
C GLY A 105 8.25 -4.00 -6.91
N ASP A 106 8.20 -3.02 -7.80
CA ASP A 106 6.95 -2.36 -8.17
C ASP A 106 6.09 -3.29 -9.04
N VAL A 107 5.05 -3.86 -8.44
CA VAL A 107 4.13 -4.81 -9.08
C VAL A 107 3.21 -4.18 -10.14
N LEU A 108 3.22 -2.85 -10.30
CA LEU A 108 2.35 -2.14 -11.23
C LEU A 108 2.90 -2.05 -12.66
N PHE A 109 4.11 -2.56 -12.91
CA PHE A 109 4.65 -2.69 -14.27
C PHE A 109 4.17 -3.97 -14.98
N ASP A 110 4.33 -4.00 -16.31
CA ASP A 110 3.91 -5.15 -17.14
C ASP A 110 4.57 -6.44 -16.64
N LYS A 111 3.75 -7.40 -16.22
CA LYS A 111 4.14 -8.75 -15.76
C LYS A 111 4.89 -8.79 -14.42
N GLU A 112 5.02 -7.68 -13.70
CA GLU A 112 5.69 -7.65 -12.39
C GLU A 112 4.83 -8.25 -11.26
N TYR A 113 3.53 -8.44 -11.46
CA TYR A 113 2.66 -9.15 -10.52
C TYR A 113 2.62 -10.65 -10.85
N PHE A 114 3.62 -11.41 -10.41
CA PHE A 114 3.70 -12.89 -10.60
C PHE A 114 3.60 -13.34 -12.07
N GLY A 115 4.19 -12.57 -13.00
CA GLY A 115 4.14 -12.85 -14.43
C GLY A 115 2.86 -12.38 -15.12
N MET A 116 1.98 -11.69 -14.39
CA MET A 116 0.78 -11.01 -14.91
C MET A 116 0.74 -9.56 -14.41
N ASN A 117 -0.32 -8.84 -14.78
CA ASN A 117 -0.57 -7.49 -14.29
C ASN A 117 -1.49 -7.56 -13.06
N VAL A 118 -1.44 -6.54 -12.20
CA VAL A 118 -2.33 -6.43 -11.04
C VAL A 118 -3.78 -6.61 -11.48
N HIS A 119 -4.47 -7.55 -10.83
CA HIS A 119 -5.83 -7.91 -11.20
C HIS A 119 -6.79 -6.75 -10.87
N PRO A 120 -7.79 -6.42 -11.71
CA PRO A 120 -8.76 -5.35 -11.43
C PRO A 120 -9.52 -5.49 -10.09
N TYR A 121 -9.59 -6.69 -9.53
CA TYR A 121 -10.18 -6.93 -8.20
C TYR A 121 -9.35 -6.31 -7.06
N GLU A 122 -8.08 -5.98 -7.29
CA GLU A 122 -7.23 -5.29 -6.32
C GLU A 122 -7.34 -3.76 -6.41
N THR A 123 -7.89 -3.23 -7.51
CA THR A 123 -7.88 -1.78 -7.82
C THR A 123 -9.27 -1.15 -7.97
N VAL A 124 -10.33 -1.95 -8.12
CA VAL A 124 -11.70 -1.45 -8.33
C VAL A 124 -12.55 -1.59 -7.07
N PHE A 125 -13.02 -0.45 -6.55
CA PHE A 125 -13.95 -0.38 -5.42
C PHE A 125 -15.30 0.19 -5.87
N ILE A 126 -16.40 -0.54 -5.64
CA ILE A 126 -17.76 -0.09 -5.96
C ILE A 126 -18.59 -0.04 -4.68
N LYS A 127 -19.21 1.11 -4.40
CA LYS A 127 -20.10 1.27 -3.25
C LYS A 127 -21.46 0.63 -3.54
N ALA A 128 -21.86 -0.35 -2.75
CA ALA A 128 -23.16 -1.03 -2.91
C ALA A 128 -24.36 -0.23 -2.37
N ASN A 129 -24.15 0.66 -1.39
CA ASN A 129 -25.23 1.16 -0.51
C ASN A 129 -25.81 2.54 -0.90
N ARG A 130 -26.08 2.79 -2.19
CA ARG A 130 -26.60 4.09 -2.69
C ARG A 130 -27.54 3.98 -3.90
N ASP A 131 -28.47 3.02 -3.91
CA ASP A 131 -29.32 2.73 -5.09
C ASP A 131 -28.48 2.63 -6.38
N VAL A 132 -27.33 1.96 -6.27
CA VAL A 132 -26.48 1.68 -7.42
C VAL A 132 -27.18 0.62 -8.26
N ASP A 133 -27.04 0.73 -9.59
CA ASP A 133 -27.66 -0.17 -10.57
C ASP A 133 -27.67 -1.63 -10.06
N PRO A 134 -28.86 -2.20 -9.78
CA PRO A 134 -28.99 -3.56 -9.26
C PRO A 134 -28.28 -4.60 -10.13
N TRP A 135 -28.24 -4.37 -11.46
CA TRP A 135 -27.57 -5.29 -12.38
C TRP A 135 -26.07 -5.38 -12.14
N VAL A 136 -25.43 -4.25 -11.82
CA VAL A 136 -24.00 -4.20 -11.51
C VAL A 136 -23.71 -4.94 -10.21
N LEU A 137 -24.54 -4.73 -9.18
CA LEU A 137 -24.41 -5.42 -7.89
C LEU A 137 -24.61 -6.93 -8.01
N ASP A 138 -25.65 -7.37 -8.72
CA ASP A 138 -25.95 -8.78 -8.93
C ASP A 138 -24.83 -9.46 -9.73
N SER A 139 -24.36 -8.83 -10.81
CA SER A 139 -23.28 -9.38 -11.65
C SER A 139 -21.98 -9.56 -10.87
N MET A 140 -21.56 -8.54 -10.12
CA MET A 140 -20.34 -8.59 -9.31
C MET A 140 -20.46 -9.60 -8.17
N THR A 141 -21.64 -9.70 -7.54
CA THR A 141 -21.91 -10.68 -6.48
C THR A 141 -21.88 -12.12 -7.01
N GLU A 142 -22.52 -12.38 -8.15
CA GLU A 142 -22.52 -13.70 -8.78
C GLU A 142 -21.10 -14.16 -9.11
N TRP A 143 -20.30 -13.27 -9.72
CA TRP A 143 -18.89 -13.58 -10.04
C TRP A 143 -18.07 -13.80 -8.77
N HIS A 144 -18.29 -13.01 -7.72
CA HIS A 144 -17.61 -13.17 -6.44
C HIS A 144 -17.93 -14.51 -5.75
N LEU A 145 -19.20 -14.90 -5.70
CA LEU A 145 -19.63 -16.17 -5.10
C LEU A 145 -19.15 -17.40 -5.90
N LYS A 146 -18.99 -17.28 -7.22
CA LYS A 146 -18.40 -18.33 -8.07
C LYS A 146 -16.92 -18.60 -7.78
N MET A 147 -16.20 -17.67 -7.16
CA MET A 147 -14.80 -17.87 -6.76
C MET A 147 -14.64 -18.86 -5.59
N ASN A 148 -15.75 -19.31 -4.98
CA ASN A 148 -15.79 -20.36 -3.95
C ASN A 148 -14.85 -20.12 -2.76
N THR A 149 -14.62 -18.86 -2.40
CA THR A 149 -13.87 -18.43 -1.23
C THR A 149 -14.62 -17.28 -0.56
N ARG A 150 -14.68 -17.26 0.77
CA ARG A 150 -15.24 -16.13 1.53
C ARG A 150 -14.11 -15.20 1.95
N SER A 151 -14.40 -13.91 2.05
CA SER A 151 -13.48 -12.94 2.65
C SER A 151 -13.04 -13.34 4.07
N SER A 152 -13.91 -14.00 4.85
CA SER A 152 -13.57 -14.57 6.16
C SER A 152 -12.48 -15.65 6.08
N ASP A 153 -12.47 -16.44 5.00
CA ASP A 153 -11.53 -17.55 4.83
C ASP A 153 -10.11 -17.03 4.56
N GLY A 154 -9.99 -15.83 3.94
CA GLY A 154 -8.71 -15.14 3.71
C GLY A 154 -8.25 -14.26 4.89
N CYS A 155 -9.18 -13.70 5.67
CA CYS A 155 -8.86 -12.84 6.82
C CYS A 155 -8.57 -13.59 8.13
N GLY A 156 -8.59 -14.93 8.13
CA GLY A 156 -8.16 -15.75 9.27
C GLY A 156 -8.98 -15.56 10.56
N ILE A 157 -10.29 -15.28 10.44
CA ILE A 157 -11.22 -15.20 11.59
C ILE A 157 -11.98 -16.50 11.78
#